data_AF-A0A9W8XZR7-F1
#
_entry.id   AF-A0A9W8XZR7-F1
#
_cell.length_a   1.000
_cell.length_b   1.000
_cell.length_c   1.000
_cell.angle_alpha   90.00
_cell.angle_beta   90.00
_cell.angle_gamma   90.00
#
_symmetry.space_group_name_H-M   'P 1'
#
loop_
_entity.id
_entity.type
_entity.pdbx_description
1 polymer ?
#
loop_
_entity_poly.entity_id
_entity_poly.type
_entity_poly.pdbx_seq_one_letter_code
_entity_poly.pdbx_strand_id
1 'polypeptide(L)'
;MSKLTFAIIAAGGAAAGAAATAAFYSTGKKESLPPTPVSTTVTTTVTGPARPAPVPSVPAVPYPAAAARKPLVDPNGLFQYGFPGPVNDLRPAASLTSSYDRRTRNPAWVAEHITPESLANSNADRKHSVFVEDVSIPDMFRAKLKDYFRSGYDRGHQVPAADAKWSQEAMDDTFSLSNMCPQVGDGFNRDYWAHFEDFCRRLTHTYPSVRIVTGPLYLPKRDQDGKWKVSYEVIGNPPNVAVPTHFYKVIFAEDGTLGGKVALGAFVLPNAVIANSKPLTDFEVPVEAVERASGLEFATKLDASRRKRLCQEVNCSVIVKEYAQRQKAFAKK
;
A
#
# COMPACT_ATOMS: atom_id res chain seq x y z
N MET A 1 11.87 29.16 -3.41
CA MET A 1 10.63 28.40 -3.70
C MET A 1 11.02 26.96 -4.03
N SER A 2 10.66 26.01 -3.17
CA SER A 2 11.06 24.59 -3.27
C SER A 2 10.25 23.87 -4.35
N LYS A 3 10.92 23.15 -5.26
CA LYS A 3 10.29 22.39 -6.34
C LYS A 3 9.77 21.05 -5.80
N LEU A 4 8.46 20.95 -5.54
CA LEU A 4 7.79 19.69 -5.25
C LEU A 4 7.56 18.95 -6.59
N THR A 5 8.23 17.82 -6.79
CA THR A 5 8.02 16.96 -7.97
C THR A 5 6.85 16.01 -7.65
N PHE A 6 5.76 16.11 -8.40
CA PHE A 6 4.60 15.21 -8.27
C PHE A 6 4.84 13.92 -9.06
N ALA A 7 5.00 12.79 -8.37
CA ALA A 7 4.91 11.47 -9.00
C ALA A 7 3.42 11.08 -9.09
N ILE A 8 2.86 11.11 -10.29
CA ILE A 8 1.50 10.60 -10.57
C ILE A 8 1.66 9.16 -11.05
N ILE A 9 1.17 8.19 -10.27
CA ILE A 9 0.97 6.82 -10.78
C ILE A 9 -0.29 6.85 -11.64
N ALA A 10 -0.10 7.00 -12.95
CA ALA A 10 -1.18 6.90 -13.92
C ALA A 10 -1.35 5.43 -14.35
N ALA A 11 -2.59 4.98 -14.41
CA ALA A 11 -2.90 3.62 -14.80
C ALA A 11 -2.69 3.40 -16.31
N GLY A 12 -1.49 2.96 -16.71
CA GLY A 12 -1.28 2.33 -18.01
C GLY A 12 -1.76 0.87 -17.96
N GLY A 13 -2.47 0.40 -19.00
CA GLY A 13 -2.80 -1.03 -19.12
C GLY A 13 -1.52 -1.90 -19.13
N ALA A 14 -1.61 -3.22 -18.99
CA ALA A 14 -0.42 -4.09 -18.86
C ALA A 14 0.68 -3.87 -19.94
N ALA A 15 0.28 -3.44 -21.14
CA ALA A 15 1.18 -3.04 -22.24
C ALA A 15 1.70 -1.58 -22.15
N ALA A 16 0.97 -0.64 -21.55
CA ALA A 16 1.32 0.78 -21.44
C ALA A 16 1.83 1.20 -20.04
N GLY A 17 1.68 0.35 -19.02
CA GLY A 17 2.05 0.61 -17.63
C GLY A 17 3.56 0.66 -17.36
N ALA A 18 4.40 0.23 -18.34
CA ALA A 18 5.86 0.40 -18.24
C ALA A 18 6.34 1.79 -18.69
N ALA A 19 5.57 2.53 -19.49
CA ALA A 19 6.03 3.79 -20.08
C ALA A 19 5.67 5.03 -19.25
N ALA A 20 4.57 4.99 -18.48
CA ALA A 20 4.12 6.14 -17.70
C ALA A 20 4.99 6.42 -16.46
N THR A 21 5.67 5.41 -15.92
CA THR A 21 6.53 5.56 -14.73
C THR A 21 7.88 6.22 -15.06
N ALA A 22 8.38 6.06 -16.29
CA ALA A 22 9.69 6.60 -16.71
C ALA A 22 9.61 7.98 -17.39
N ALA A 23 8.45 8.38 -17.92
CA ALA A 23 8.31 9.60 -18.72
C ALA A 23 8.40 10.92 -17.92
N PHE A 24 8.47 10.87 -16.59
CA PHE A 24 8.69 12.06 -15.76
C PHE A 24 10.16 12.39 -15.48
N TYR A 25 11.13 11.57 -15.95
CA TYR A 25 12.53 11.68 -15.54
C TYR A 25 13.58 11.83 -16.65
N SER A 26 13.20 11.92 -17.93
CA SER A 26 14.18 12.15 -18.99
C SER A 26 13.66 13.07 -20.08
N THR A 27 14.00 14.36 -19.96
CA THR A 27 14.24 15.31 -21.06
C THR A 27 14.70 16.64 -20.45
N GLY A 28 15.98 16.68 -20.06
CA GLY A 28 16.69 17.93 -19.74
C GLY A 28 17.84 18.10 -20.71
N LYS A 29 17.59 18.72 -21.87
CA LYS A 29 18.64 19.20 -22.77
C LYS A 29 19.49 20.26 -22.03
N LYS A 30 20.82 20.14 -22.17
CA LYS A 30 21.77 21.20 -21.83
C LYS A 30 21.51 22.41 -22.71
N GLU A 31 21.10 23.52 -22.12
CA GLU A 31 21.21 24.85 -22.73
C GLU A 31 21.88 25.80 -21.74
N SER A 32 22.98 26.37 -22.18
CA SER A 32 23.80 27.38 -21.50
C SER A 32 23.16 28.76 -21.64
N LEU A 33 23.04 29.50 -20.53
CA LEU A 33 22.60 30.90 -20.54
C LEU A 33 23.78 31.87 -20.28
N PRO A 34 23.75 33.09 -20.88
CA PRO A 34 24.83 34.08 -20.85
C PRO A 34 24.88 34.90 -19.53
N PRO A 35 25.98 35.63 -19.26
CA PRO A 35 26.23 36.26 -17.97
C PRO A 35 25.54 37.63 -17.83
N THR A 36 25.08 37.94 -16.62
CA THR A 36 24.61 39.27 -16.19
C THR A 36 25.60 39.91 -15.19
N PRO A 37 25.66 41.26 -15.12
CA PRO A 37 26.81 41.98 -14.61
C PRO A 37 26.86 42.13 -13.08
N VAL A 38 28.08 42.41 -12.63
CA VAL A 38 28.57 42.57 -11.26
C VAL A 38 28.11 43.91 -10.66
N SER A 39 27.75 43.91 -9.38
CA SER A 39 27.85 45.11 -8.53
C SER A 39 28.49 44.74 -7.20
N THR A 40 29.62 45.37 -6.94
CA THR A 40 30.57 45.12 -5.85
C THR A 40 30.09 45.78 -4.55
N THR A 41 30.24 45.11 -3.40
CA THR A 41 30.37 45.82 -2.12
C THR A 41 31.29 45.05 -1.16
N VAL A 42 32.08 45.83 -0.46
CA VAL A 42 33.33 45.56 0.27
C VAL A 42 33.14 44.73 1.54
N THR A 43 34.14 43.91 1.86
CA THR A 43 34.29 43.18 3.13
C THR A 43 34.97 44.05 4.19
N THR A 44 34.36 44.16 5.37
CA THR A 44 35.06 44.46 6.63
C THR A 44 34.59 43.50 7.72
N THR A 45 35.54 42.78 8.28
CA THR A 45 35.40 41.84 9.38
C THR A 45 35.26 42.60 10.69
N VAL A 46 34.19 42.36 11.45
CA VAL A 46 34.12 42.70 12.88
C VAL A 46 33.61 41.48 13.64
N THR A 47 34.43 41.04 14.60
CA THR A 47 34.13 40.09 15.66
C THR A 47 32.77 40.36 16.30
N GLY A 48 31.83 39.42 16.14
CA GLY A 48 30.51 39.49 16.75
C GLY A 48 30.56 39.15 18.26
N PRO A 49 29.86 39.89 19.12
CA PRO A 49 29.76 39.58 20.54
C PRO A 49 28.86 38.37 20.81
N ALA A 50 28.98 37.84 22.03
CA ALA A 50 28.28 36.66 22.55
C ALA A 50 26.76 36.68 22.34
N ARG A 51 26.20 35.46 22.21
CA ARG A 51 24.77 35.14 22.14
C ARG A 51 23.94 36.01 23.10
N PRO A 52 22.85 36.68 22.66
CA PRO A 52 21.96 37.39 23.57
C PRO A 52 21.34 36.40 24.55
N ALA A 53 21.27 36.81 25.82
CA ALA A 53 20.48 36.14 26.85
C ALA A 53 19.01 36.02 26.41
N PRO A 54 18.23 35.08 26.98
CA PRO A 54 16.80 34.97 26.70
C PRO A 54 16.14 36.33 26.98
N VAL A 55 15.38 36.83 26.01
CA VAL A 55 14.56 38.04 26.20
C VAL A 55 13.62 37.77 27.38
N PRO A 56 13.50 38.67 28.37
CA PRO A 56 12.50 38.53 29.42
C PRO A 56 11.13 38.40 28.77
N SER A 57 10.36 37.38 29.15
CA SER A 57 8.97 37.25 28.74
C SER A 57 8.23 38.54 29.10
N VAL A 58 7.78 39.29 28.09
CA VAL A 58 6.87 40.41 28.28
C VAL A 58 5.67 39.87 29.06
N PRO A 59 5.29 40.45 30.22
CA PRO A 59 4.09 40.03 30.92
C PRO A 59 2.92 40.15 29.95
N ALA A 60 2.21 39.05 29.73
CA ALA A 60 1.00 39.06 28.93
C ALA A 60 0.07 40.10 29.55
N VAL A 61 -0.23 41.18 28.82
CA VAL A 61 -1.29 42.10 29.21
C VAL A 61 -2.56 41.25 29.32
N PRO A 62 -3.21 41.18 30.49
CA PRO A 62 -4.46 40.46 30.60
C PRO A 62 -5.47 41.22 29.76
N TYR A 63 -5.72 40.72 28.54
CA TYR A 63 -6.93 41.09 27.84
C TYR A 63 -8.08 40.76 28.80
N PRO A 64 -9.01 41.70 29.07
CA PRO A 64 -10.21 41.35 29.79
C PRO A 64 -10.81 40.16 29.05
N ALA A 65 -11.03 39.05 29.77
CA ALA A 65 -11.67 37.88 29.22
C ALA A 65 -13.02 38.35 28.68
N ALA A 66 -13.08 38.62 27.38
CA ALA A 66 -14.33 38.89 26.70
C ALA A 66 -15.17 37.65 26.98
N ALA A 67 -16.23 37.80 27.78
CA ALA A 67 -17.15 36.74 28.10
C ALA A 67 -17.47 36.05 26.77
N ALA A 68 -16.99 34.81 26.61
CA ALA A 68 -17.05 34.11 25.34
C ALA A 68 -18.53 34.00 24.98
N ARG A 69 -18.99 34.86 24.07
CA ARG A 69 -20.37 34.81 23.60
C ARG A 69 -20.56 33.41 23.05
N LYS A 70 -21.51 32.66 23.64
CA LYS A 70 -21.86 31.33 23.15
C LYS A 70 -22.12 31.46 21.65
N PRO A 71 -21.42 30.70 20.79
CA PRO A 71 -21.58 30.84 19.35
C PRO A 71 -23.05 30.61 18.99
N LEU A 72 -23.56 31.40 18.03
CA LEU A 72 -24.96 31.32 17.59
C LEU A 72 -25.32 29.93 17.02
N VAL A 73 -24.32 29.22 16.49
CA VAL A 73 -24.44 27.87 15.93
C VAL A 73 -23.35 26.97 16.49
N ASP A 74 -23.66 25.69 16.67
CA ASP A 74 -22.72 24.68 17.14
C ASP A 74 -22.69 23.48 16.17
N PRO A 75 -21.84 23.52 15.13
CA PRO A 75 -21.63 22.38 14.24
C PRO A 75 -21.09 21.13 14.96
N ASN A 76 -20.34 21.30 16.06
CA ASN A 76 -19.83 20.18 16.85
C ASN A 76 -20.93 19.50 17.67
N GLY A 77 -22.08 20.16 17.84
CA GLY A 77 -23.30 19.57 18.38
C GLY A 77 -23.75 18.32 17.62
N LEU A 78 -23.31 18.11 16.37
CA LEU A 78 -23.51 16.85 15.65
C LEU A 78 -22.99 15.63 16.44
N PHE A 79 -21.88 15.76 17.18
CA PHE A 79 -21.25 14.64 17.88
C PHE A 79 -22.08 14.07 19.03
N GLN A 80 -23.14 14.76 19.47
CA GLN A 80 -24.12 14.18 20.40
C GLN A 80 -24.88 13.00 19.79
N TYR A 81 -24.93 12.92 18.45
CA TYR A 81 -25.53 11.82 17.69
C TYR A 81 -24.49 10.82 17.16
N GLY A 82 -23.23 10.96 17.58
CA GLY A 82 -22.13 10.08 17.20
C GLY A 82 -21.21 10.65 16.12
N PHE A 83 -20.12 9.92 15.86
CA PHE A 83 -19.12 10.28 14.85
C PHE A 83 -19.46 9.60 13.51
N PRO A 84 -19.57 10.35 12.39
CA PRO A 84 -20.01 9.79 11.11
C PRO A 84 -18.97 8.88 10.44
N GLY A 85 -17.68 9.02 10.77
CA GLY A 85 -16.56 8.28 10.19
C GLY A 85 -15.42 9.20 9.75
N PRO A 86 -14.32 8.67 9.16
CA PRO A 86 -14.13 7.27 8.73
C PRO A 86 -14.17 6.27 9.89
N VAL A 87 -14.74 5.09 9.64
CA VAL A 87 -14.75 4.00 10.63
C VAL A 87 -13.60 3.05 10.32
N ASN A 88 -12.72 2.85 11.30
CA ASN A 88 -11.63 1.89 11.21
C ASN A 88 -12.09 0.53 11.77
N ASP A 89 -12.66 -0.31 10.91
CA ASP A 89 -12.99 -1.70 11.27
C ASP A 89 -11.70 -2.52 11.33
N LEU A 90 -11.02 -2.45 12.49
CA LEU A 90 -9.79 -3.19 12.74
C LEU A 90 -10.12 -4.66 13.05
N ARG A 91 -9.46 -5.57 12.34
CA ARG A 91 -9.54 -7.01 12.57
C ARG A 91 -8.15 -7.58 12.84
N PRO A 92 -7.77 -7.78 14.11
CA PRO A 92 -6.64 -8.64 14.44
C PRO A 92 -7.06 -10.12 14.31
N ALA A 93 -6.16 -10.94 13.79
CA ALA A 93 -6.33 -12.37 13.59
C ALA A 93 -4.97 -13.08 13.76
N ALA A 94 -4.92 -14.42 13.70
CA ALA A 94 -3.68 -15.15 13.94
C ALA A 94 -2.63 -14.89 12.84
N SER A 95 -3.04 -14.82 11.57
CA SER A 95 -2.14 -14.60 10.43
C SER A 95 -1.99 -13.15 9.99
N LEU A 96 -2.92 -12.27 10.41
CA LEU A 96 -3.03 -10.93 9.83
C LEU A 96 -3.59 -9.89 10.79
N THR A 97 -3.39 -8.63 10.45
CA THR A 97 -4.17 -7.51 10.98
C THR A 97 -4.65 -6.68 9.80
N SER A 98 -5.92 -6.31 9.76
CA SER A 98 -6.50 -5.51 8.67
C SER A 98 -7.35 -4.35 9.14
N SER A 99 -7.51 -3.35 8.28
CA SER A 99 -8.57 -2.35 8.36
C SER A 99 -9.52 -2.54 7.18
N TYR A 100 -10.82 -2.61 7.42
CA TYR A 100 -11.81 -2.83 6.36
C TYR A 100 -12.52 -1.54 5.92
N ASP A 101 -12.59 -1.31 4.60
CA ASP A 101 -13.34 -0.19 4.02
C ASP A 101 -14.78 -0.61 3.73
N ARG A 102 -15.67 -0.22 4.64
CA ARG A 102 -17.13 -0.42 4.54
C ARG A 102 -17.73 0.06 3.23
N ARG A 103 -17.15 1.06 2.55
CA ARG A 103 -17.67 1.62 1.29
C ARG A 103 -17.36 0.72 0.11
N THR A 104 -16.13 0.21 0.01
CA THR A 104 -15.69 -0.61 -1.12
C THR A 104 -15.91 -2.10 -0.93
N ARG A 105 -16.21 -2.52 0.32
CA ARG A 105 -16.33 -3.93 0.74
C ARG A 105 -15.02 -4.72 0.55
N ASN A 106 -13.91 -4.00 0.64
CA ASN A 106 -12.55 -4.51 0.53
C ASN A 106 -11.75 -4.06 1.76
N PRO A 107 -10.65 -4.73 2.13
CA PRO A 107 -9.70 -4.18 3.08
C PRO A 107 -9.14 -2.85 2.55
N ALA A 108 -9.03 -1.84 3.41
CA ALA A 108 -8.22 -0.65 3.15
C ALA A 108 -6.73 -1.04 3.11
N TRP A 109 -6.33 -1.93 4.03
CA TRP A 109 -5.02 -2.57 4.06
C TRP A 109 -5.09 -3.85 4.88
N VAL A 110 -4.18 -4.78 4.60
CA VAL A 110 -3.91 -5.98 5.40
C VAL A 110 -2.41 -6.11 5.61
N ALA A 111 -2.01 -6.33 6.85
CA ALA A 111 -0.62 -6.52 7.25
C ALA A 111 -0.37 -7.97 7.66
N GLU A 112 0.76 -8.52 7.22
CA GLU A 112 1.27 -9.84 7.60
C GLU A 112 2.74 -9.76 8.05
N HIS A 113 3.17 -10.77 8.79
CA HIS A 113 4.56 -10.95 9.20
C HIS A 113 4.98 -12.39 8.90
N ILE A 114 6.03 -12.55 8.10
CA ILE A 114 6.61 -13.84 7.74
C ILE A 114 8.06 -13.92 8.21
N THR A 115 8.45 -15.10 8.67
CA THR A 115 9.80 -15.43 9.14
C THR A 115 10.22 -16.77 8.52
N PRO A 116 11.53 -17.11 8.53
CA PRO A 116 11.97 -18.44 8.11
C PRO A 116 11.25 -19.57 8.87
N GLU A 117 11.04 -19.39 10.17
CA GLU A 117 10.36 -20.37 11.03
C GLU A 117 8.87 -20.51 10.67
N SER A 118 8.16 -19.40 10.45
CA SER A 118 6.74 -19.45 10.11
C SER A 118 6.49 -20.14 8.76
N LEU A 119 7.42 -20.01 7.81
CA LEU A 119 7.33 -20.63 6.48
C LEU A 119 7.85 -22.08 6.45
N ALA A 120 8.69 -22.48 7.41
CA ALA A 120 9.16 -23.87 7.54
C ALA A 120 8.09 -24.79 8.13
N ASN A 121 7.20 -24.24 8.98
CA ASN A 121 6.10 -24.99 9.57
C ASN A 121 4.99 -25.25 8.54
N SER A 122 4.51 -26.50 8.46
CA SER A 122 3.49 -26.94 7.51
C SER A 122 2.38 -27.73 8.20
N ASN A 123 1.80 -27.15 9.26
CA ASN A 123 0.77 -27.74 10.10
C ASN A 123 -0.66 -27.45 9.62
N ALA A 124 -0.83 -26.95 8.40
CA ALA A 124 -2.12 -26.60 7.80
C ALA A 124 -2.25 -27.12 6.37
N ASP A 125 -3.46 -27.55 6.00
CA ASP A 125 -3.82 -27.90 4.63
C ASP A 125 -4.95 -26.98 4.13
N ARG A 126 -4.65 -26.27 3.05
CA ARG A 126 -5.57 -25.35 2.36
C ARG A 126 -6.90 -26.00 2.00
N LYS A 127 -6.93 -27.32 1.78
CA LYS A 127 -8.17 -28.06 1.48
C LYS A 127 -9.19 -28.04 2.61
N HIS A 128 -8.76 -27.76 3.84
CA HIS A 128 -9.64 -27.65 5.00
C HIS A 128 -10.19 -26.24 5.22
N SER A 129 -9.63 -25.24 4.52
CA SER A 129 -10.08 -23.86 4.60
C SER A 129 -11.17 -23.56 3.57
N VAL A 130 -12.19 -22.82 4.00
CA VAL A 130 -13.31 -22.42 3.15
C VAL A 130 -13.53 -20.92 3.23
N PHE A 131 -13.91 -20.30 2.10
CA PHE A 131 -14.22 -18.87 2.09
C PHE A 131 -15.46 -18.58 2.94
N VAL A 132 -15.34 -17.63 3.86
CA VAL A 132 -16.42 -17.26 4.79
C VAL A 132 -16.65 -15.75 4.81
N GLU A 133 -17.91 -15.35 4.99
CA GLU A 133 -18.25 -13.96 5.22
C GLU A 133 -17.79 -13.51 6.61
N ASP A 134 -17.27 -12.28 6.71
CA ASP A 134 -16.83 -11.73 7.99
C ASP A 134 -18.03 -11.24 8.82
N VAL A 135 -18.49 -12.05 9.76
CA VAL A 135 -19.65 -11.71 10.60
C VAL A 135 -19.41 -10.58 11.60
N SER A 136 -18.15 -10.19 11.83
CA SER A 136 -17.83 -9.02 12.67
C SER A 136 -18.15 -7.69 11.98
N ILE A 137 -18.18 -7.68 10.65
CA ILE A 137 -18.59 -6.51 9.86
C ILE A 137 -20.13 -6.45 9.83
N PRO A 138 -20.74 -5.28 10.11
CA PRO A 138 -22.19 -5.12 10.02
C PRO A 138 -22.72 -5.54 8.63
N ASP A 139 -23.86 -6.23 8.60
CA ASP A 139 -24.37 -6.89 7.39
C ASP A 139 -24.45 -5.96 6.17
N MET A 140 -24.90 -4.73 6.37
CA MET A 140 -25.02 -3.70 5.32
C MET A 140 -23.68 -3.30 4.66
N PHE A 141 -22.55 -3.58 5.30
CA PHE A 141 -21.20 -3.27 4.80
C PHE A 141 -20.39 -4.53 4.44
N ARG A 142 -20.99 -5.72 4.58
CA ARG A 142 -20.29 -6.99 4.43
C ARG A 142 -20.24 -7.43 2.98
N ALA A 143 -19.07 -7.85 2.50
CA ALA A 143 -18.94 -8.63 1.28
C ALA A 143 -19.61 -10.00 1.46
N LYS A 144 -20.35 -10.47 0.46
CA LYS A 144 -21.05 -11.75 0.48
C LYS A 144 -20.43 -12.72 -0.51
N LEU A 145 -20.52 -14.02 -0.22
CA LEU A 145 -20.02 -15.04 -1.16
C LEU A 145 -20.71 -14.95 -2.53
N LYS A 146 -21.99 -14.60 -2.53
CA LYS A 146 -22.79 -14.39 -3.75
C LYS A 146 -22.29 -13.23 -4.63
N ASP A 147 -21.59 -12.24 -4.07
CA ASP A 147 -21.13 -11.08 -4.83
C ASP A 147 -20.02 -11.47 -5.81
N TYR A 148 -19.22 -12.48 -5.44
CA TYR A 148 -18.15 -13.04 -6.26
C TYR A 148 -18.62 -14.17 -7.18
N PHE A 149 -19.78 -14.77 -6.92
CA PHE A 149 -20.25 -15.90 -7.71
C PHE A 149 -20.56 -15.46 -9.15
N ARG A 150 -19.85 -16.05 -10.12
CA ARG A 150 -19.97 -15.73 -11.55
C ARG A 150 -19.74 -14.25 -11.90
N SER A 151 -19.01 -13.51 -11.07
CA SER A 151 -18.65 -12.10 -11.35
C SER A 151 -17.57 -11.95 -12.43
N GLY A 152 -16.84 -13.03 -12.75
CA GLY A 152 -15.65 -12.98 -13.61
C GLY A 152 -14.35 -12.71 -12.85
N TYR A 153 -14.42 -12.48 -11.53
CA TYR A 153 -13.26 -12.23 -10.67
C TYR A 153 -13.04 -13.35 -9.66
N ASP A 154 -11.77 -13.61 -9.34
CA ASP A 154 -11.40 -14.45 -8.21
C ASP A 154 -11.57 -13.70 -6.89
N ARG A 155 -11.74 -14.47 -5.81
CA ARG A 155 -11.56 -14.01 -4.42
C ARG A 155 -10.07 -13.95 -4.13
N GLY A 156 -9.46 -12.81 -4.44
CA GLY A 156 -8.02 -12.59 -4.33
C GLY A 156 -7.59 -12.24 -2.91
N HIS A 157 -6.72 -13.05 -2.34
CA HIS A 157 -6.21 -12.86 -0.98
C HIS A 157 -5.29 -11.63 -0.92
N GLN A 158 -5.35 -10.87 0.17
CA GLN A 158 -4.32 -9.86 0.46
C GLN A 158 -3.15 -10.48 1.24
N VAL A 159 -3.47 -11.27 2.28
CA VAL A 159 -2.56 -12.21 2.95
C VAL A 159 -2.81 -13.61 2.41
N PRO A 160 -1.86 -14.22 1.68
CA PRO A 160 -2.06 -15.51 1.04
C PRO A 160 -2.03 -16.66 2.05
N ALA A 161 -2.91 -17.65 1.84
CA ALA A 161 -2.95 -18.86 2.68
C ALA A 161 -1.61 -19.59 2.79
N ALA A 162 -0.75 -19.49 1.76
CA ALA A 162 0.57 -20.12 1.75
C ALA A 162 1.54 -19.56 2.80
N ASP A 163 1.30 -18.34 3.29
CA ASP A 163 2.15 -17.65 4.27
C ASP A 163 1.71 -17.97 5.72
N ALA A 164 0.54 -18.60 5.87
CA ALA A 164 -0.07 -19.01 7.14
C ALA A 164 -0.03 -20.53 7.37
N LYS A 165 0.86 -21.27 6.71
CA LYS A 165 0.96 -22.74 6.83
C LYS A 165 1.33 -23.28 8.20
N TRP A 166 1.79 -22.41 9.10
CA TRP A 166 2.20 -22.76 10.45
C TRP A 166 1.04 -23.11 11.40
N SER A 167 -0.20 -22.74 11.06
CA SER A 167 -1.40 -23.08 11.83
C SER A 167 -2.64 -23.14 10.93
N GLN A 168 -3.50 -24.14 11.15
CA GLN A 168 -4.77 -24.24 10.41
C GLN A 168 -5.69 -23.06 10.71
N GLU A 169 -5.77 -22.61 11.96
CA GLU A 169 -6.53 -21.43 12.37
C GLU A 169 -6.04 -20.17 11.63
N ALA A 170 -4.72 -19.98 11.59
CA ALA A 170 -4.10 -18.85 10.89
C ALA A 170 -4.38 -18.89 9.38
N MET A 171 -4.38 -20.09 8.78
CA MET A 171 -4.76 -20.27 7.40
C MET A 171 -6.23 -19.96 7.17
N ASP A 172 -7.13 -20.48 8.01
CA ASP A 172 -8.58 -20.25 7.92
C ASP A 172 -8.93 -18.76 8.04
N ASP A 173 -8.22 -18.02 8.89
CA ASP A 173 -8.33 -16.56 9.00
C ASP A 173 -8.11 -15.85 7.65
N THR A 174 -7.19 -16.35 6.82
CA THR A 174 -6.94 -15.76 5.50
C THR A 174 -8.10 -15.94 4.53
N PHE A 175 -9.04 -16.86 4.77
CA PHE A 175 -10.17 -17.15 3.89
C PHE A 175 -11.40 -16.27 4.17
N SER A 176 -11.35 -15.39 5.17
CA SER A 176 -12.44 -14.45 5.40
C SER A 176 -12.53 -13.41 4.28
N LEU A 177 -13.75 -13.06 3.85
CA LEU A 177 -13.95 -12.08 2.77
C LEU A 177 -13.42 -10.67 3.08
N SER A 178 -13.16 -10.34 4.35
CA SER A 178 -12.46 -9.09 4.72
C SER A 178 -10.97 -9.07 4.36
N ASN A 179 -10.38 -10.22 4.02
CA ASN A 179 -9.05 -10.36 3.40
C ASN A 179 -9.11 -10.50 1.86
N MET A 180 -10.30 -10.33 1.25
CA MET A 180 -10.48 -10.51 -0.19
C MET A 180 -10.66 -9.20 -0.93
N CYS A 181 -10.22 -9.20 -2.19
CA CYS A 181 -10.64 -8.25 -3.21
C CYS A 181 -10.96 -9.00 -4.50
N PRO A 182 -11.83 -8.46 -5.38
CA PRO A 182 -11.99 -8.98 -6.73
C PRO A 182 -10.69 -8.85 -7.53
N GLN A 183 -10.09 -9.98 -7.90
CA GLN A 183 -8.87 -10.01 -8.71
C GLN A 183 -9.11 -10.71 -10.05
N VAL A 184 -8.45 -10.23 -11.10
CA VAL A 184 -8.36 -10.96 -12.37
C VAL A 184 -7.73 -12.32 -12.09
N GLY A 185 -8.39 -13.40 -12.53
CA GLY A 185 -7.96 -14.77 -12.23
C GLY A 185 -6.71 -15.16 -13.00
N ASP A 186 -6.90 -15.60 -14.24
CA ASP A 186 -5.82 -16.03 -15.13
C ASP A 186 -4.96 -14.84 -15.54
N GLY A 187 -3.64 -15.01 -15.50
CA GLY A 187 -2.65 -13.97 -15.80
C GLY A 187 -2.39 -12.96 -14.69
N PHE A 188 -3.12 -13.01 -13.56
CA PHE A 188 -2.89 -12.12 -12.42
C PHE A 188 -2.90 -12.87 -11.08
N ASN A 189 -4.07 -13.09 -10.45
CA ASN A 189 -4.19 -13.74 -9.13
C ASN A 189 -3.49 -15.12 -9.11
N ARG A 190 -3.74 -15.92 -10.15
CA ARG A 190 -3.22 -17.29 -10.25
C ARG A 190 -1.79 -17.38 -10.80
N ASP A 191 -1.26 -16.28 -11.30
CA ASP A 191 0.04 -16.20 -11.99
C ASP A 191 0.93 -15.10 -11.39
N TYR A 192 0.98 -13.92 -12.00
CA TYR A 192 1.96 -12.88 -11.65
C TYR A 192 1.87 -12.43 -10.18
N TRP A 193 0.66 -12.31 -9.62
CA TRP A 193 0.46 -11.98 -8.21
C TRP A 193 0.98 -13.09 -7.28
N ALA A 194 0.68 -14.35 -7.59
CA ALA A 194 1.20 -15.50 -6.85
C ALA A 194 2.74 -15.61 -6.95
N HIS A 195 3.34 -15.22 -8.08
CA HIS A 195 4.79 -15.13 -8.24
C HIS A 195 5.39 -14.00 -7.40
N PHE A 196 4.69 -12.87 -7.26
CA PHE A 196 5.10 -11.78 -6.39
C PHE A 196 5.01 -12.16 -4.91
N GLU A 197 3.97 -12.87 -4.50
CA GLU A 197 3.89 -13.48 -3.15
C GLU A 197 5.04 -14.47 -2.90
N ASP A 198 5.44 -15.24 -3.91
CA ASP A 198 6.61 -16.12 -3.81
C ASP A 198 7.93 -15.35 -3.65
N PHE A 199 8.06 -14.20 -4.31
CA PHE A 199 9.17 -13.29 -4.08
C PHE A 199 9.20 -12.81 -2.63
N CYS A 200 8.05 -12.37 -2.07
CA CYS A 200 7.96 -11.98 -0.66
C CYS A 200 8.44 -13.07 0.29
N ARG A 201 8.00 -14.32 0.10
CA ARG A 201 8.46 -15.47 0.89
C ARG A 201 9.97 -15.68 0.79
N ARG A 202 10.56 -15.57 -0.41
CA ARG A 202 12.01 -15.75 -0.61
C ARG A 202 12.85 -14.68 0.05
N LEU A 203 12.31 -13.50 0.36
CA LEU A 203 13.04 -12.50 1.14
C LEU A 203 13.47 -13.05 2.51
N THR A 204 12.73 -14.03 3.06
CA THR A 204 13.09 -14.67 4.33
C THR A 204 14.40 -15.47 4.27
N HIS A 205 14.93 -15.79 3.08
CA HIS A 205 16.25 -16.39 2.94
C HIS A 205 17.39 -15.40 3.23
N THR A 206 17.10 -14.09 3.15
CA THR A 206 18.07 -13.01 3.39
C THR A 206 17.78 -12.26 4.68
N TYR A 207 16.49 -12.08 5.00
CA TYR A 207 16.03 -11.30 6.14
C TYR A 207 15.31 -12.21 7.15
N PRO A 208 15.68 -12.19 8.44
CA PRO A 208 15.01 -13.01 9.44
C PRO A 208 13.55 -12.59 9.72
N SER A 209 13.16 -11.39 9.30
CA SER A 209 11.81 -10.85 9.54
C SER A 209 11.38 -9.99 8.36
N VAL A 210 10.20 -10.30 7.79
CA VAL A 210 9.62 -9.55 6.67
C VAL A 210 8.17 -9.21 6.99
N ARG A 211 7.85 -7.92 7.07
CA ARG A 211 6.48 -7.42 7.24
C ARG A 211 5.98 -6.85 5.92
N ILE A 212 4.74 -7.18 5.57
CA ILE A 212 4.17 -6.82 4.27
C ILE A 212 2.81 -6.19 4.52
N VAL A 213 2.57 -5.02 3.94
CA VAL A 213 1.25 -4.38 3.91
C VAL A 213 0.73 -4.44 2.48
N THR A 214 -0.42 -5.06 2.30
CA THR A 214 -1.07 -5.28 1.00
C THR A 214 -2.42 -4.56 0.97
N GLY A 215 -2.80 -4.00 -0.16
CA GLY A 215 -4.14 -3.43 -0.30
C GLY A 215 -4.51 -3.01 -1.73
N PRO A 216 -5.79 -2.67 -1.95
CA PRO A 216 -6.31 -2.22 -3.24
C PRO A 216 -6.05 -0.73 -3.49
N LEU A 217 -6.04 -0.33 -4.77
CA LEU A 217 -6.01 1.07 -5.22
C LEU A 217 -7.04 1.32 -6.33
N TYR A 218 -7.54 2.55 -6.37
CA TYR A 218 -8.48 3.04 -7.37
C TYR A 218 -7.87 4.26 -8.08
N LEU A 219 -6.98 3.99 -9.03
CA LEU A 219 -6.15 5.00 -9.66
C LEU A 219 -6.88 5.70 -10.82
N PRO A 220 -6.66 7.01 -11.01
CA PRO A 220 -7.29 7.74 -12.10
C PRO A 220 -6.63 7.40 -13.44
N LYS A 221 -7.44 7.45 -14.50
CA LYS A 221 -6.99 7.46 -15.90
C LYS A 221 -7.41 8.76 -16.56
N ARG A 222 -6.59 9.22 -17.51
CA ARG A 222 -6.96 10.35 -18.37
C ARG A 222 -7.92 9.83 -19.45
N ASP A 223 -9.13 10.37 -19.45
CA ASP A 223 -10.17 10.02 -20.41
C ASP A 223 -9.96 10.77 -21.73
N GLN A 224 -10.74 10.43 -22.78
CA GLN A 224 -10.65 11.01 -24.12
C GLN A 224 -10.88 12.54 -24.13
N ASP A 225 -11.65 13.04 -23.17
CA ASP A 225 -11.88 14.48 -22.95
C ASP A 225 -10.70 15.19 -22.26
N GLY A 226 -9.60 14.48 -22.01
CA GLY A 226 -8.41 14.99 -21.36
C GLY A 226 -8.51 15.15 -19.84
N LYS A 227 -9.65 14.81 -19.22
CA LYS A 227 -9.88 14.89 -17.77
C LYS A 227 -9.45 13.61 -17.07
N TRP A 228 -9.07 13.72 -15.81
CA TRP A 228 -8.76 12.57 -14.97
C TRP A 228 -10.04 12.04 -14.33
N LYS A 229 -10.27 10.73 -14.45
CA LYS A 229 -11.43 10.04 -13.88
C LYS A 229 -10.99 8.75 -13.19
N VAL A 230 -11.60 8.45 -12.07
CA VAL A 230 -11.52 7.12 -11.44
C VAL A 230 -12.76 6.35 -11.88
N SER A 231 -12.56 5.19 -12.48
CA SER A 231 -13.63 4.29 -12.91
C SER A 231 -13.23 2.87 -12.54
N TYR A 232 -14.17 2.15 -11.94
CA TYR A 232 -14.03 0.75 -11.54
C TYR A 232 -15.40 0.07 -11.57
N GLU A 233 -15.39 -1.24 -11.79
CA GLU A 233 -16.60 -2.07 -11.72
C GLU A 233 -17.02 -2.30 -10.26
N VAL A 234 -18.31 -2.55 -10.03
CA VAL A 234 -18.84 -3.01 -8.75
C VAL A 234 -19.61 -4.30 -8.99
N ILE A 235 -19.15 -5.41 -8.39
CA ILE A 235 -19.74 -6.74 -8.53
C ILE A 235 -20.81 -7.02 -7.47
N GLY A 236 -21.63 -8.03 -7.73
CA GLY A 236 -22.78 -8.41 -6.91
C GLY A 236 -24.11 -7.96 -7.50
N ASN A 237 -25.21 -8.53 -7.00
CA ASN A 237 -26.56 -8.15 -7.37
C ASN A 237 -27.45 -8.03 -6.11
N PRO A 238 -27.80 -6.81 -5.67
CA PRO A 238 -27.38 -5.51 -6.23
C PRO A 238 -25.85 -5.27 -6.12
N PRO A 239 -25.26 -4.34 -6.90
CA PRO A 239 -23.84 -4.03 -6.83
C PRO A 239 -23.38 -3.70 -5.41
N ASN A 240 -22.33 -4.37 -4.94
CA ASN A 240 -21.88 -4.31 -3.55
C ASN A 240 -20.36 -4.15 -3.39
N VAL A 241 -19.56 -4.93 -4.11
CA VAL A 241 -18.09 -5.00 -3.92
C VAL A 241 -17.35 -4.30 -5.06
N ALA A 242 -16.51 -3.31 -4.73
CA ALA A 242 -15.73 -2.60 -5.73
C ALA A 242 -14.59 -3.49 -6.27
N VAL A 243 -14.31 -3.41 -7.57
CA VAL A 243 -13.16 -4.07 -8.20
C VAL A 243 -11.98 -3.10 -8.21
N PRO A 244 -10.88 -3.37 -7.50
CA PRO A 244 -9.71 -2.49 -7.50
C PRO A 244 -9.11 -2.38 -8.90
N THR A 245 -8.62 -1.19 -9.24
CA THR A 245 -7.88 -0.98 -10.50
C THR A 245 -6.46 -1.55 -10.42
N HIS A 246 -5.86 -1.49 -9.22
CA HIS A 246 -4.48 -1.90 -8.92
C HIS A 246 -4.44 -2.48 -7.50
N PHE A 247 -3.35 -3.16 -7.21
CA PHE A 247 -2.97 -3.57 -5.85
C PHE A 247 -1.58 -3.05 -5.54
N TYR A 248 -1.31 -2.84 -4.25
CA TYR A 248 0.03 -2.55 -3.78
C TYR A 248 0.52 -3.61 -2.80
N LYS A 249 1.85 -3.72 -2.70
CA LYS A 249 2.53 -4.26 -1.51
C LYS A 249 3.61 -3.27 -1.07
N VAL A 250 3.64 -2.95 0.21
CA VAL A 250 4.74 -2.25 0.88
C VAL A 250 5.44 -3.25 1.78
N ILE A 251 6.72 -3.49 1.54
CA ILE A 251 7.52 -4.55 2.15
C ILE A 251 8.59 -3.92 3.04
N PHE A 252 8.64 -4.36 4.29
CA PHE A 252 9.67 -4.03 5.27
C PHE A 252 10.46 -5.30 5.57
N ALA A 253 11.65 -5.42 5.01
CA ALA A 253 12.55 -6.53 5.27
C ALA A 253 13.63 -6.10 6.28
N GLU A 254 13.63 -6.74 7.45
CA GLU A 254 14.39 -6.32 8.63
C GLU A 254 15.60 -7.23 8.83
N ASP A 255 16.73 -6.65 9.23
CA ASP A 255 17.98 -7.39 9.49
C ASP A 255 17.99 -8.20 10.81
N GLY A 256 16.90 -8.14 11.59
CA GLY A 256 16.77 -8.82 12.88
C GLY A 256 17.40 -8.09 14.06
N THR A 257 18.02 -6.93 13.85
CA THR A 257 18.58 -6.11 14.92
C THR A 257 17.60 -5.02 15.37
N LEU A 258 17.44 -4.87 16.69
CA LEU A 258 16.58 -3.82 17.23
C LEU A 258 17.15 -2.44 16.87
N GLY A 259 16.36 -1.61 16.19
CA GLY A 259 16.85 -0.33 15.66
C GLY A 259 17.72 -0.47 14.40
N GLY A 260 17.82 -1.67 13.84
CA GLY A 260 18.57 -2.00 12.63
C GLY A 260 18.08 -1.34 11.36
N LYS A 261 18.78 -1.64 10.26
CA LYS A 261 18.38 -1.18 8.93
C LYS A 261 17.17 -1.98 8.45
N VAL A 262 16.33 -1.31 7.68
CA VAL A 262 15.12 -1.89 7.08
C VAL A 262 15.16 -1.65 5.59
N ALA A 263 15.17 -2.73 4.81
CA ALA A 263 15.01 -2.68 3.37
C ALA A 263 13.52 -2.49 3.04
N LEU A 264 13.19 -1.31 2.53
CA LEU A 264 11.85 -0.87 2.20
C LEU A 264 11.65 -0.93 0.68
N GLY A 265 10.57 -1.57 0.25
CA GLY A 265 10.12 -1.57 -1.14
C GLY A 265 8.62 -1.35 -1.23
N ALA A 266 8.17 -0.60 -2.23
CA ALA A 266 6.76 -0.42 -2.52
C ALA A 266 6.49 -0.74 -3.99
N PHE A 267 5.44 -1.49 -4.26
CA PHE A 267 5.11 -1.98 -5.59
C PHE A 267 3.64 -1.74 -5.88
N VAL A 268 3.31 -1.35 -7.12
CA VAL A 268 1.93 -1.14 -7.58
C VAL A 268 1.72 -1.89 -8.90
N LEU A 269 0.81 -2.86 -8.88
CA LEU A 269 0.51 -3.73 -10.02
C LEU A 269 -0.95 -3.50 -10.48
N PRO A 270 -1.23 -3.41 -11.80
CA PRO A 270 -2.59 -3.34 -12.30
C PRO A 270 -3.34 -4.65 -12.03
N ASN A 271 -4.62 -4.55 -11.67
CA ASN A 271 -5.53 -5.70 -11.59
C ASN A 271 -5.93 -6.15 -13.01
N ALA A 272 -4.97 -6.73 -13.73
CA ALA A 272 -5.08 -7.13 -15.13
C ALA A 272 -4.07 -8.23 -15.43
N VAL A 273 -4.23 -8.92 -16.56
CA VAL A 273 -3.26 -9.91 -17.05
C VAL A 273 -1.88 -9.26 -17.18
N ILE A 274 -0.87 -9.83 -16.54
CA ILE A 274 0.54 -9.41 -16.65
C ILE A 274 1.36 -10.55 -17.23
N ALA A 275 2.12 -10.28 -18.28
CA ALA A 275 3.02 -11.27 -18.86
C ALA A 275 4.12 -11.66 -17.88
N ASN A 276 4.38 -12.97 -17.73
CA ASN A 276 5.42 -13.52 -16.85
C ASN A 276 6.85 -13.06 -17.19
N SER A 277 7.08 -12.53 -18.39
CA SER A 277 8.36 -11.95 -18.80
C SER A 277 8.57 -10.51 -18.31
N LYS A 278 7.53 -9.86 -17.77
CA LYS A 278 7.63 -8.51 -17.21
C LYS A 278 8.50 -8.57 -15.94
N PRO A 279 9.50 -7.69 -15.77
CA PRO A 279 10.29 -7.67 -14.55
C PRO A 279 9.51 -7.01 -13.40
N LEU A 280 9.68 -7.52 -12.17
CA LEU A 280 9.01 -6.98 -10.99
C LEU A 280 9.39 -5.51 -10.72
N THR A 281 10.62 -5.12 -11.04
CA THR A 281 11.13 -3.75 -10.88
C THR A 281 10.36 -2.71 -11.71
N ASP A 282 9.66 -3.11 -12.78
CA ASP A 282 8.79 -2.19 -13.55
C ASP A 282 7.62 -1.67 -12.71
N PHE A 283 7.27 -2.38 -11.64
CA PHE A 283 6.17 -2.05 -10.73
C PHE A 283 6.65 -1.41 -9.43
N GLU A 284 7.97 -1.25 -9.23
CA GLU A 284 8.52 -0.58 -8.05
C GLU A 284 8.24 0.93 -8.12
N VAL A 285 7.72 1.49 -7.04
CA VAL A 285 7.40 2.92 -6.90
C VAL A 285 7.94 3.46 -5.57
N PRO A 286 8.11 4.78 -5.42
CA PRO A 286 8.33 5.38 -4.11
C PRO A 286 7.17 5.07 -3.16
N VAL A 287 7.45 4.86 -1.87
CA VAL A 287 6.41 4.58 -0.87
C VAL A 287 5.39 5.72 -0.78
N GLU A 288 5.85 6.97 -0.95
CA GLU A 288 5.04 8.18 -0.92
C GLU A 288 4.01 8.21 -2.06
N ALA A 289 4.26 7.49 -3.15
CA ALA A 289 3.31 7.36 -4.25
C ALA A 289 2.14 6.43 -3.87
N VAL A 290 2.41 5.37 -3.11
CA VAL A 290 1.37 4.50 -2.53
C VAL A 290 0.60 5.24 -1.44
N GLU A 291 1.29 5.97 -0.55
CA GLU A 291 0.67 6.79 0.50
C GLU A 291 -0.30 7.82 -0.10
N ARG A 292 0.14 8.56 -1.13
CA ARG A 292 -0.71 9.52 -1.84
C ARG A 292 -1.92 8.88 -2.52
N ALA A 293 -1.76 7.70 -3.09
CA ALA A 293 -2.82 7.02 -3.83
C ALA A 293 -3.84 6.31 -2.92
N SER A 294 -3.40 5.83 -1.75
CA SER A 294 -4.23 5.10 -0.79
C SER A 294 -4.83 5.99 0.31
N GLY A 295 -4.22 7.14 0.60
CA GLY A 295 -4.53 7.95 1.79
C GLY A 295 -4.01 7.34 3.10
N LEU A 296 -3.04 6.42 3.02
CA LEU A 296 -2.41 5.76 4.17
C LEU A 296 -0.97 6.27 4.37
N GLU A 297 -0.40 5.97 5.54
CA GLU A 297 1.00 6.23 5.85
C GLU A 297 1.66 4.94 6.36
N PHE A 298 2.82 4.56 5.82
CA PHE A 298 3.43 3.26 6.10
C PHE A 298 4.71 3.35 6.92
N ALA A 299 5.52 4.39 6.71
CA ALA A 299 6.89 4.44 7.24
C ALA A 299 7.16 5.64 8.16
N THR A 300 6.14 6.31 8.69
CA THR A 300 6.29 7.57 9.46
C THR A 300 7.19 7.44 10.69
N LYS A 301 7.22 6.25 11.32
CA LYS A 301 8.06 5.95 12.49
C LYS A 301 9.42 5.33 12.15
N LEU A 302 9.69 5.04 10.88
CA LEU A 302 10.96 4.49 10.42
C LEU A 302 11.89 5.64 10.03
N ASP A 303 12.90 5.90 10.85
CA ASP A 303 13.90 6.94 10.59
C ASP A 303 14.55 6.77 9.20
N ALA A 304 14.71 7.88 8.47
CA ALA A 304 15.24 7.85 7.11
C ALA A 304 16.65 7.25 7.03
N SER A 305 17.49 7.46 8.04
CA SER A 305 18.83 6.86 8.10
C SER A 305 18.80 5.34 8.19
N ARG A 306 17.71 4.75 8.69
CA ARG A 306 17.53 3.30 8.80
C ARG A 306 16.98 2.67 7.52
N ARG A 307 16.46 3.46 6.58
CA ARG A 307 15.84 2.96 5.34
C ARG A 307 16.90 2.60 4.32
N LYS A 308 16.75 1.41 3.73
CA LYS A 308 17.46 0.96 2.53
C LYS A 308 16.43 0.67 1.44
N ARG A 309 16.81 0.81 0.17
CA ARG A 309 15.90 0.46 -0.94
C ARG A 309 15.97 -1.03 -1.21
N LEU A 310 14.85 -1.74 -1.08
CA LEU A 310 14.80 -3.20 -1.17
C LEU A 310 15.46 -3.74 -2.45
N CYS A 311 15.10 -3.21 -3.62
CA CYS A 311 15.63 -3.70 -4.90
C CYS A 311 17.08 -3.28 -5.21
N GLN A 312 17.72 -2.53 -4.30
CA GLN A 312 19.18 -2.33 -4.32
C GLN A 312 19.92 -3.35 -3.45
N GLU A 313 19.26 -3.90 -2.43
CA GLU A 313 19.84 -4.89 -1.52
C GLU A 313 19.67 -6.32 -2.04
N VAL A 314 18.58 -6.59 -2.77
CA VAL A 314 18.27 -7.91 -3.33
C VAL A 314 17.80 -7.81 -4.78
N ASN A 315 17.94 -8.90 -5.53
CA ASN A 315 17.39 -8.99 -6.88
C ASN A 315 15.86 -9.15 -6.83
N CYS A 316 15.14 -8.04 -7.03
CA CYS A 316 13.68 -8.00 -7.18
C CYS A 316 13.21 -8.64 -8.49
N SER A 317 13.19 -9.97 -8.53
CA SER A 317 12.70 -10.75 -9.66
C SER A 317 11.68 -11.78 -9.21
N VAL A 318 10.65 -11.99 -10.03
CA VAL A 318 9.69 -13.09 -9.85
C VAL A 318 10.28 -14.37 -10.44
N ILE A 319 10.01 -15.50 -9.79
CA ILE A 319 10.34 -16.82 -10.34
C ILE A 319 9.06 -17.42 -10.90
N VAL A 320 9.01 -17.56 -12.22
CA VAL A 320 7.92 -18.22 -12.93
C VAL A 320 8.07 -19.72 -12.69
N LYS A 321 7.51 -20.21 -11.58
CA LYS A 321 7.33 -21.65 -11.40
C LYS A 321 6.34 -22.08 -12.47
N GLU A 322 6.74 -22.92 -13.41
CA GLU A 322 5.82 -23.52 -14.40
C GLU A 322 4.80 -24.41 -13.66
N TYR A 323 3.75 -23.78 -13.11
CA TYR A 323 2.70 -24.43 -12.34
C TYR A 323 1.95 -25.49 -13.17
N ALA A 324 1.91 -25.30 -14.50
CA ALA A 324 1.37 -26.27 -15.45
C ALA A 324 2.07 -27.64 -15.39
N GLN A 325 3.39 -27.68 -15.13
CA GLN A 325 4.11 -28.95 -14.99
C GLN A 325 3.81 -29.63 -13.65
N ARG A 326 3.66 -28.85 -12.57
CA ARG A 326 3.30 -29.39 -11.24
C ARG A 326 1.89 -29.97 -11.21
N GLN A 327 0.89 -29.31 -11.79
CA GLN A 327 -0.48 -29.82 -11.85
C GLN A 327 -0.58 -31.13 -12.65
N LYS A 328 0.16 -31.26 -13.76
CA LYS A 328 0.27 -32.52 -14.52
C LYS A 328 0.92 -33.66 -13.73
N ALA A 329 1.83 -33.35 -12.80
CA ALA A 329 2.46 -34.35 -11.93
C ALA A 329 1.52 -34.82 -10.81
N PHE A 330 0.61 -33.97 -10.32
CA PHE A 330 -0.41 -34.34 -9.34
C PHE A 330 -1.62 -35.05 -9.95
N ALA A 331 -1.96 -34.77 -11.21
CA ALA A 331 -3.02 -35.51 -11.94
C ALA A 331 -2.58 -36.89 -12.46
N LYS A 332 -1.29 -37.25 -12.27
CA LYS A 332 -0.71 -38.55 -12.65
C LYS A 332 -0.39 -39.47 -11.44
N LYS A 333 -0.81 -39.08 -10.24
CA LYS A 333 -0.82 -39.93 -9.04
C LYS A 333 -2.27 -40.17 -8.63
#